data_AF-A0A7Y0BK57-F1
#
_entry.id   AF-A0A7Y0BK57-F1
#
_cell.length_a   1.000
_cell.length_b   1.000
_cell.length_c   1.000
_cell.angle_alpha   90.00
_cell.angle_beta   90.00
_cell.angle_gamma   90.00
#
_symmetry.space_group_name_H-M   'P 1'
#
loop_
_entity.id
_entity.type
_entity.pdbx_description
1 polymer ?
#
loop_
_entity_poly.entity_id
_entity_poly.type
_entity_poly.pdbx_seq_one_letter_code
_entity_poly.pdbx_strand_id
1 'polypeptide(L)'
;MSLNCPMPFLAPMTARQGYMVSATGLLPSLKLLSLSGPEHLRANVLVGGFILECSLKAFITYKRTSQPQLYGHDLEALWRDAAVEGLEIDRNPPAWCVALNSLHFENKEDATDRRTKGGGKNDAKFKYPLRYQSAHHGLSFPVTVHMLEGISSVSQTVELALKPT
;
A
#
# COMPACT_ATOMS: atom_id res chain seq x y z
N MET A 1 -49.03 -8.38 8.57
CA MET A 1 -48.25 -7.37 9.30
C MET A 1 -46.93 -7.19 8.56
N SER A 2 -46.74 -6.10 7.82
CA SER A 2 -45.48 -5.82 7.13
C SER A 2 -44.56 -5.04 8.04
N LEU A 3 -43.40 -5.61 8.35
CA LEU A 3 -42.34 -4.94 9.09
C LEU A 3 -41.61 -3.98 8.13
N ASN A 4 -42.02 -2.71 8.13
CA ASN A 4 -41.23 -1.62 7.58
C ASN A 4 -40.09 -1.37 8.57
N CYS A 5 -38.95 -2.02 8.36
CA CYS A 5 -37.72 -1.66 9.05
C CYS A 5 -37.06 -0.55 8.22
N PRO A 6 -37.07 0.72 8.65
CA PRO A 6 -36.38 1.76 7.91
C PRO A 6 -34.90 1.41 7.91
N MET A 7 -34.37 1.07 6.74
CA MET A 7 -32.93 0.86 6.58
C MET A 7 -32.25 2.19 6.96
N PRO A 8 -31.29 2.17 7.91
CA PRO A 8 -30.61 3.38 8.29
C PRO A 8 -29.95 3.99 7.06
N PHE A 9 -30.10 5.30 6.88
CA PHE A 9 -29.39 6.04 5.86
C PHE A 9 -27.88 5.96 6.16
N LEU A 10 -27.19 5.07 5.45
CA LEU A 10 -25.74 4.97 5.51
C LEU A 10 -25.16 6.14 4.72
N ALA A 11 -24.65 7.14 5.42
CA ALA A 11 -23.91 8.22 4.79
C ALA A 11 -22.75 7.63 3.95
N PRO A 12 -22.47 8.17 2.75
CA PRO A 12 -21.36 7.70 1.93
C PRO A 12 -20.05 7.75 2.70
N MET A 13 -19.32 6.64 2.69
CA MET A 13 -18.01 6.56 3.33
C MET A 13 -17.02 7.49 2.62
N THR A 14 -16.32 8.32 3.38
CA THR A 14 -15.24 9.17 2.83
C THR A 14 -14.06 8.32 2.36
N ALA A 15 -13.27 8.81 1.40
CA ALA A 15 -12.07 8.10 0.93
C ALA A 15 -11.12 7.75 2.08
N ARG A 16 -10.91 8.70 3.01
CA ARG A 16 -10.16 8.48 4.26
C ARG A 16 -10.68 7.28 5.05
N GLN A 17 -11.99 7.22 5.29
CA GLN A 17 -12.60 6.10 6.03
C GLN A 17 -12.44 4.79 5.26
N GLY A 18 -12.61 4.80 3.94
CA GLY A 18 -12.43 3.61 3.09
C GLY A 18 -11.01 3.04 3.20
N TYR A 19 -9.99 3.90 3.15
CA TYR A 19 -8.60 3.48 3.34
C TYR A 19 -8.34 2.95 4.75
N MET A 20 -8.83 3.63 5.79
CA MET A 20 -8.66 3.16 7.17
C MET A 20 -9.32 1.81 7.43
N VAL A 21 -10.56 1.63 6.96
CA VAL A 21 -11.29 0.35 7.10
C VAL A 21 -10.54 -0.77 6.36
N SER A 22 -10.01 -0.48 5.17
CA SER A 22 -9.23 -1.46 4.39
C SER A 22 -7.95 -1.86 5.10
N ALA A 23 -7.16 -0.89 5.60
CA ALA A 23 -5.93 -1.17 6.32
C ALA A 23 -6.18 -1.97 7.60
N THR A 24 -7.10 -1.50 8.45
CA THR A 24 -7.41 -2.12 9.74
C THR A 24 -8.06 -3.50 9.59
N GLY A 25 -8.94 -3.68 8.59
CA GLY A 25 -9.58 -4.96 8.31
C GLY A 25 -8.62 -6.05 7.82
N LEU A 26 -7.50 -5.67 7.21
CA LEU A 26 -6.52 -6.63 6.67
C LEU A 26 -5.36 -6.95 7.62
N LEU A 27 -5.14 -6.14 8.66
CA LEU A 27 -4.11 -6.41 9.67
C LEU A 27 -4.20 -7.81 10.30
N PRO A 28 -5.38 -8.36 10.66
CA PRO A 28 -5.49 -9.73 11.16
C PRO A 28 -4.99 -10.77 10.15
N SER A 29 -5.31 -10.58 8.87
CA SER A 29 -4.87 -11.48 7.78
C SER A 29 -3.36 -11.44 7.61
N LEU A 30 -2.73 -10.26 7.69
CA LEU A 30 -1.29 -10.12 7.64
C LEU A 30 -0.60 -10.89 8.78
N LYS A 31 -1.15 -10.78 10.00
CA LYS A 31 -0.65 -11.54 11.17
C LYS A 31 -0.76 -13.05 10.94
N LEU A 32 -1.90 -13.55 10.46
CA LEU A 32 -2.07 -14.98 10.17
C LEU A 32 -1.09 -15.46 9.09
N LEU A 33 -0.91 -14.70 8.01
CA LEU A 33 0.04 -15.02 6.95
C LEU A 33 1.50 -14.98 7.43
N SER A 34 1.81 -14.18 8.45
CA SER A 34 3.16 -14.11 9.05
C SER A 34 3.51 -15.31 9.92
N LEU A 35 2.49 -15.98 10.47
CA LEU A 35 2.64 -17.23 11.21
C LEU A 35 2.65 -18.45 10.29
N SER A 36 2.30 -18.25 9.01
CA SER A 36 2.22 -19.31 8.02
C SER A 36 3.60 -19.58 7.40
N GLY A 37 3.78 -20.75 6.80
CA GLY A 37 5.05 -21.17 6.22
C GLY A 37 5.50 -20.33 5.01
N PRO A 38 6.72 -20.60 4.49
CA PRO A 38 7.31 -19.84 3.38
C PRO A 38 6.45 -19.81 2.11
N GLU A 39 5.55 -20.78 1.92
CA GLU A 39 4.59 -20.85 0.82
C GLU A 39 3.63 -19.65 0.76
N HIS A 40 3.45 -18.93 1.87
CA HIS A 40 2.57 -17.78 1.98
C HIS A 40 3.29 -16.42 1.88
N LEU A 41 4.61 -16.40 1.69
CA LEU A 41 5.41 -15.17 1.68
C LEU A 41 4.91 -14.14 0.66
N ARG A 42 4.54 -14.57 -0.55
CA ARG A 42 4.02 -13.65 -1.57
C ARG A 42 2.69 -13.00 -1.16
N ALA A 43 1.78 -13.78 -0.60
CA ALA A 43 0.51 -13.27 -0.10
C ALA A 43 0.72 -12.30 1.07
N ASN A 44 1.64 -12.65 1.98
CA ASN A 44 2.03 -11.82 3.11
C ASN A 44 2.54 -10.44 2.66
N VAL A 45 3.49 -10.43 1.72
CA VAL A 45 4.02 -9.21 1.11
C VAL A 45 2.94 -8.37 0.44
N LEU A 46 2.08 -8.97 -0.39
CA LEU A 46 1.02 -8.23 -1.09
C LEU A 46 0.01 -7.61 -0.12
N VAL A 47 -0.42 -8.37 0.89
CA VAL A 47 -1.32 -7.86 1.93
C VAL A 47 -0.63 -6.75 2.73
N GLY A 48 0.65 -6.91 3.06
CA GLY A 48 1.44 -5.92 3.77
C GLY A 48 1.59 -4.60 2.99
N GLY A 49 1.92 -4.69 1.70
CA GLY A 49 1.98 -3.53 0.80
C GLY A 49 0.65 -2.80 0.73
N PHE A 50 -0.47 -3.53 0.60
CA PHE A 50 -1.79 -2.92 0.54
C PHE A 50 -2.21 -2.24 1.85
N ILE A 51 -1.88 -2.83 3.01
CA ILE A 51 -2.12 -2.21 4.33
C ILE A 51 -1.31 -0.92 4.46
N LEU A 52 -0.03 -0.94 4.08
CA LEU A 52 0.81 0.25 4.12
C LEU A 52 0.27 1.35 3.20
N GLU A 53 -0.06 0.99 1.96
CA GLU A 53 -0.65 1.90 0.97
C GLU A 53 -1.90 2.58 1.53
N CYS A 54 -2.85 1.79 2.04
CA CYS A 54 -4.09 2.30 2.60
C CYS A 54 -3.82 3.20 3.83
N SER A 55 -2.90 2.82 4.70
CA SER A 55 -2.55 3.62 5.88
C SER A 55 -1.99 5.00 5.49
N LEU A 56 -1.04 5.03 4.54
CA LEU A 56 -0.43 6.28 4.07
C LEU A 56 -1.45 7.15 3.33
N LYS A 57 -2.29 6.55 2.47
CA LYS A 57 -3.36 7.27 1.75
C LYS A 57 -4.40 7.86 2.70
N ALA A 58 -4.76 7.14 3.76
CA ALA A 58 -5.67 7.64 4.78
C ALA A 58 -5.11 8.90 5.45
N PHE A 59 -3.83 8.87 5.83
CA PHE A 59 -3.17 10.02 6.45
C PHE A 59 -3.07 11.23 5.50
N ILE A 60 -2.58 11.01 4.27
CA ILE A 60 -2.42 12.09 3.29
C ILE A 60 -3.78 12.71 2.94
N THR A 61 -4.82 11.90 2.79
CA THR A 61 -6.18 12.38 2.50
C THR A 61 -6.79 13.13 3.68
N TYR A 62 -6.37 12.83 4.91
CA TYR A 62 -6.79 13.58 6.08
C TYR A 62 -6.12 14.96 6.16
N LYS A 63 -4.82 15.04 5.84
CA LYS A 63 -4.05 16.29 5.90
C LYS A 63 -4.35 17.23 4.73
N ARG A 64 -4.54 16.69 3.52
CA ARG A 64 -4.81 17.48 2.32
C ARG A 64 -6.30 17.75 2.18
N THR A 65 -6.68 19.03 2.17
CA THR A 65 -8.06 19.50 1.99
C THR A 65 -8.56 19.40 0.55
N SER A 66 -7.66 19.41 -0.44
CA SER A 66 -7.97 19.14 -1.86
C SER A 66 -7.77 17.66 -2.18
N GLN A 67 -8.62 17.07 -3.05
CA GLN A 67 -8.47 15.69 -3.52
C GLN A 67 -7.03 15.43 -3.99
N PRO A 68 -6.21 14.69 -3.22
CA PRO A 68 -4.84 14.46 -3.62
C PRO A 68 -4.84 13.56 -4.85
N GLN A 69 -4.10 13.93 -5.89
CA GLN A 69 -3.68 12.95 -6.89
C GLN A 69 -2.75 11.96 -6.20
N LEU A 70 -3.31 10.86 -5.72
CA LEU A 70 -2.53 9.81 -5.07
C LEU A 70 -1.74 9.05 -6.14
N TYR A 71 -0.46 8.77 -5.87
CA TYR A 71 0.53 8.17 -6.79
C TYR A 71 0.25 6.72 -7.23
N GLY A 72 -1.01 6.29 -7.29
CA GLY A 72 -1.35 4.90 -7.53
C GLY A 72 -0.82 4.01 -6.41
N HIS A 73 0.03 3.05 -6.76
CA HIS A 73 0.62 2.05 -5.85
C HIS A 73 2.08 2.34 -5.49
N ASP A 74 2.60 3.56 -5.75
CA ASP A 74 3.97 3.92 -5.41
C ASP A 74 4.13 4.17 -3.89
N LEU A 75 4.55 3.13 -3.17
CA LEU A 75 4.72 3.13 -1.73
C LEU A 75 5.82 4.10 -1.27
N GLU A 76 6.89 4.27 -2.06
CA GLU A 76 7.98 5.19 -1.70
C GLU A 76 7.53 6.64 -1.80
N ALA A 77 6.79 6.99 -2.85
CA ALA A 77 6.22 8.33 -2.99
C ALA A 77 5.22 8.62 -1.86
N LEU A 78 4.31 7.68 -1.58
CA LEU A 78 3.34 7.80 -0.49
C LEU A 78 4.03 7.94 0.88
N TRP A 79 5.12 7.22 1.11
CA TRP A 79 5.89 7.30 2.36
C TRP A 79 6.49 8.70 2.55
N ARG A 80 7.19 9.20 1.53
CA ARG A 80 7.82 10.52 1.55
C ARG A 80 6.78 11.62 1.73
N ASP A 81 5.64 11.52 1.05
CA ASP A 81 4.55 12.47 1.19
C ASP A 81 3.97 12.45 2.60
N ALA A 82 3.70 11.28 3.17
CA ALA A 82 3.21 11.21 4.55
C ALA A 82 4.19 11.84 5.55
N ALA A 83 5.50 11.62 5.39
CA ALA A 83 6.51 12.27 6.21
C ALA A 83 6.50 13.81 6.05
N VAL A 84 6.34 14.32 4.82
CA VAL A 84 6.23 15.76 4.54
C VAL A 84 4.96 16.37 5.15
N GLU A 85 3.84 15.63 5.13
CA GLU A 85 2.57 16.03 5.74
C GLU A 85 2.56 15.90 7.28
N GLY A 86 3.70 15.53 7.89
CA GLY A 86 3.91 15.51 9.33
C GLY A 86 3.56 14.21 10.02
N LEU A 87 3.54 13.08 9.30
CA LEU A 87 3.54 11.77 9.95
C LEU A 87 4.90 11.56 10.61
N GLU A 88 4.93 11.11 11.86
CA GLU A 88 6.16 10.88 12.65
C GLU A 88 6.91 9.62 12.19
N ILE A 89 7.43 9.66 10.96
CA ILE A 89 8.22 8.61 10.31
C ILE A 89 9.45 9.24 9.64
N ASP A 90 10.49 8.42 9.38
CA ASP A 90 11.66 8.90 8.63
C ASP A 90 11.26 9.28 7.21
N ARG A 91 11.84 10.35 6.66
CA ARG A 91 11.56 10.78 5.28
C ARG A 91 12.07 9.79 4.24
N ASN A 92 13.12 9.03 4.56
CA ASN A 92 13.65 7.97 3.73
C ASN A 92 12.89 6.67 4.03
N PRO A 93 12.24 6.06 3.02
CA PRO A 93 11.56 4.79 3.21
C PRO A 93 12.57 3.69 3.60
N PRO A 94 12.22 2.82 4.56
CA PRO A 94 13.08 1.71 4.94
C PRO A 94 13.19 0.68 3.81
N ALA A 95 14.24 -0.13 3.82
CA ALA A 95 14.54 -1.09 2.75
C ALA A 95 13.37 -2.06 2.46
N TRP A 96 12.62 -2.47 3.48
CA TRP A 96 11.44 -3.32 3.31
C TRP A 96 10.30 -2.61 2.56
N CYS A 97 10.13 -1.30 2.73
CA CYS A 97 9.13 -0.51 2.00
C CYS A 97 9.50 -0.41 0.52
N VAL A 98 10.79 -0.18 0.22
CA VAL A 98 11.33 -0.19 -1.14
C VAL A 98 11.13 -1.57 -1.81
N ALA A 99 11.40 -2.65 -1.08
CA ALA A 99 11.19 -4.02 -1.59
C ALA A 99 9.71 -4.33 -1.86
N LEU A 100 8.79 -3.88 -1.00
CA LEU A 100 7.35 -3.97 -1.24
C LEU A 100 6.95 -3.20 -2.51
N ASN A 101 7.50 -2.00 -2.69
CA ASN A 101 7.20 -1.15 -3.85
C ASN A 101 7.53 -1.86 -5.16
N SER A 102 8.71 -2.48 -5.27
CA SER A 102 9.11 -3.21 -6.47
C SER A 102 8.16 -4.36 -6.84
N LEU A 103 7.62 -5.06 -5.84
CA LEU A 103 6.74 -6.20 -6.05
C LEU A 103 5.33 -5.79 -6.52
N HIS A 104 4.92 -4.53 -6.27
CA HIS A 104 3.68 -3.97 -6.80
C HIS A 104 3.77 -3.62 -8.30
N PHE A 105 4.97 -3.34 -8.83
CA PHE A 105 5.17 -2.98 -10.23
C PHE A 105 5.39 -4.18 -11.17
N GLU A 106 5.85 -5.33 -10.66
CA GLU A 106 6.06 -6.55 -11.47
C GLU A 106 4.77 -7.07 -12.13
N ASN A 107 3.58 -6.79 -11.57
CA ASN A 107 2.31 -7.24 -12.16
C ASN A 107 1.84 -6.40 -13.38
N LYS A 108 2.56 -5.34 -13.79
CA LYS A 108 2.15 -4.50 -14.93
C LYS A 108 2.75 -4.91 -16.28
N GLU A 109 3.80 -5.73 -16.31
CA GLU A 109 4.46 -6.09 -17.57
C GLU A 109 3.70 -7.13 -18.42
N ASP A 110 2.74 -7.88 -17.84
CA ASP A 110 1.99 -8.90 -18.60
C ASP A 110 0.73 -8.36 -19.34
N ALA A 111 0.35 -7.10 -19.13
CA ALA A 111 -0.90 -6.55 -19.68
C ALA A 111 -0.72 -5.72 -20.96
N THR A 112 0.51 -5.46 -21.41
CA THR A 112 0.75 -4.55 -22.56
C THR A 112 1.30 -5.19 -23.83
N ASP A 113 1.54 -6.51 -23.85
CA ASP A 113 2.14 -7.17 -25.03
C ASP A 113 1.15 -7.58 -26.14
N ARG A 114 -0.09 -7.03 -26.15
CA ARG A 114 -1.06 -7.27 -27.24
C ARG A 114 -1.58 -6.05 -27.97
N ARG A 115 -0.99 -4.87 -27.76
CA ARG A 115 -1.41 -3.70 -28.54
C ARG A 115 -0.30 -2.65 -28.62
N THR A 116 0.54 -2.73 -29.65
CA THR A 116 0.74 -1.64 -30.65
C THR A 116 1.96 -1.91 -31.53
N LYS A 117 1.71 -2.36 -32.77
CA LYS A 117 2.45 -1.84 -33.91
C LYS A 117 1.97 -0.40 -34.11
N GLY A 118 2.88 0.58 -34.07
CA GLY A 118 2.62 1.90 -34.65
C GLY A 118 3.07 3.08 -33.79
N GLY A 119 4.31 3.52 -34.02
CA GLY A 119 4.66 4.92 -34.27
C GLY A 119 4.59 5.94 -33.13
N GLY A 120 5.73 6.61 -32.88
CA GLY A 120 5.73 7.97 -32.33
C GLY A 120 6.79 8.20 -31.27
N LYS A 121 7.92 8.79 -31.68
CA LYS A 121 8.97 9.34 -30.81
C LYS A 121 8.36 10.31 -29.80
N ASN A 122 8.72 10.18 -28.52
CA ASN A 122 9.01 11.30 -27.62
C ASN A 122 9.80 10.79 -26.42
N ASP A 123 10.95 11.43 -26.21
CA ASP A 123 11.96 11.11 -25.22
C ASP A 123 11.48 11.46 -23.81
N ALA A 124 11.18 10.43 -23.01
CA ALA A 124 11.23 10.49 -21.55
C ALA A 124 11.91 9.20 -21.07
N LYS A 125 13.25 9.25 -20.95
CA LYS A 125 14.04 8.19 -20.33
C LYS A 125 13.78 8.19 -18.82
N PHE A 126 12.78 7.43 -18.38
CA PHE A 126 12.83 6.78 -17.06
C PHE A 126 13.04 5.29 -17.31
N LYS A 127 14.32 4.92 -17.40
CA LYS A 127 14.77 3.57 -17.69
C LYS A 127 14.99 2.88 -16.35
N TYR A 128 13.99 2.18 -15.82
CA TYR A 128 14.23 1.15 -14.81
C TYR A 128 14.67 -0.11 -15.56
N PRO A 129 15.93 -0.57 -15.46
CA PRO A 129 16.30 -1.86 -15.98
C PRO A 129 16.01 -2.88 -14.88
N LEU A 130 14.87 -3.56 -14.93
CA LEU A 130 14.63 -4.70 -14.05
C LEU A 130 14.36 -5.93 -14.90
N ARG A 131 15.45 -6.54 -15.36
CA ARG A 131 15.44 -7.97 -15.72
C ARG A 131 15.21 -8.75 -14.44
N TYR A 132 14.00 -9.28 -14.27
CA TYR A 132 13.76 -10.40 -13.36
C TYR A 132 14.42 -11.66 -13.96
N GLN A 133 15.73 -11.81 -13.77
CA GLN A 133 16.33 -13.12 -13.90
C GLN A 133 15.93 -13.93 -12.67
N SER A 134 14.94 -14.78 -12.89
CA SER A 134 14.63 -16.00 -12.14
C SER A 134 15.67 -16.32 -11.06
N ALA A 135 15.45 -15.82 -9.85
CA ALA A 135 16.20 -16.21 -8.68
C ALA A 135 15.19 -16.56 -7.61
N HIS A 136 15.02 -17.86 -7.40
CA HIS A 136 14.34 -18.48 -6.25
C HIS A 136 15.06 -18.18 -4.91
N HIS A 137 15.63 -17.00 -4.74
CA HIS A 137 16.42 -16.59 -3.59
C HIS A 137 16.04 -15.17 -3.16
N GLY A 138 15.58 -15.01 -1.92
CA GLY A 138 16.12 -13.91 -1.12
C GLY A 138 15.17 -12.97 -0.37
N LEU A 139 13.87 -13.21 -0.24
CA LEU A 139 13.18 -12.66 0.93
C LEU A 139 13.55 -13.55 2.13
N SER A 140 14.67 -13.22 2.75
CA SER A 140 15.11 -13.87 3.98
C SER A 140 14.07 -13.61 5.07
N PHE A 141 13.78 -14.61 5.90
CA PHE A 141 12.82 -14.56 7.02
C PHE A 141 12.92 -13.30 7.94
N PRO A 142 14.11 -12.68 8.16
CA PRO A 142 14.23 -11.42 8.91
C PRO A 142 13.49 -10.24 8.25
N VAL A 143 13.38 -10.23 6.92
CA VAL A 143 12.71 -9.14 6.18
C VAL A 143 11.21 -9.14 6.49
N THR A 144 10.59 -10.31 6.66
CA THR A 144 9.16 -10.45 6.96
C THR A 144 8.82 -9.96 8.37
N VAL A 145 9.70 -10.19 9.35
CA VAL A 145 9.48 -9.74 10.74
C VAL A 145 9.57 -8.22 10.83
N HIS A 146 10.63 -7.61 10.29
CA HIS A 146 10.78 -6.15 10.28
C HIS A 146 9.70 -5.46 9.45
N MET A 147 9.22 -6.10 8.38
CA MET A 147 8.09 -5.62 7.60
C MET A 147 6.79 -5.60 8.44
N LEU A 148 6.47 -6.70 9.14
CA LEU A 148 5.26 -6.77 9.96
C LEU A 148 5.26 -5.73 11.08
N GLU A 149 6.40 -5.58 11.78
CA GLU A 149 6.58 -4.58 12.83
C GLU A 149 6.46 -3.17 12.26
N GLY A 150 7.12 -2.89 11.14
CA GLY A 150 7.08 -1.60 10.46
C GLY A 150 5.67 -1.22 10.01
N ILE A 151 4.95 -2.13 9.36
CA ILE A 151 3.56 -1.90 8.93
C ILE A 151 2.65 -1.67 10.14
N SER A 152 2.77 -2.51 11.17
CA SER A 152 1.96 -2.37 12.38
C SER A 152 2.20 -1.02 13.07
N SER A 153 3.48 -0.61 13.17
CA SER A 153 3.87 0.68 13.73
C SER A 153 3.28 1.85 12.92
N VAL A 154 3.42 1.84 11.58
CA VAL A 154 2.88 2.92 10.74
C VAL A 154 1.36 2.99 10.85
N SER A 155 0.66 1.85 10.80
CA SER A 155 -0.79 1.83 10.94
C SER A 155 -1.23 2.38 12.30
N GLN A 156 -0.52 2.06 13.38
CA GLN A 156 -0.80 2.62 14.72
C GLN A 156 -0.54 4.12 14.79
N THR A 157 0.58 4.61 14.23
CA THR A 157 0.89 6.05 14.18
C THR A 157 -0.17 6.81 13.39
N VAL A 158 -0.61 6.27 12.25
CA VAL A 158 -1.69 6.86 11.46
C VAL A 158 -3.00 6.87 12.26
N GLU A 159 -3.37 5.76 12.90
CA GLU A 159 -4.59 5.71 13.71
C GLU A 159 -4.57 6.75 14.84
N LEU A 160 -3.44 6.91 15.53
CA LEU A 160 -3.27 7.95 16.56
C LEU A 160 -3.38 9.36 15.98
N ALA A 161 -2.74 9.62 14.84
CA ALA A 161 -2.76 10.93 14.19
C ALA A 161 -4.14 11.31 13.62
N LEU A 162 -5.03 10.33 13.41
CA LEU A 162 -6.38 10.53 12.91
C LEU A 162 -7.45 10.63 14.00
N LYS A 163 -7.12 10.39 15.27
CA LYS A 163 -8.07 10.56 16.38
C LYS A 163 -8.44 12.05 16.51
N PRO A 164 -9.74 12.39 16.61
CA PRO A 164 -10.14 13.77 16.89
C PRO A 164 -9.61 14.19 18.26
N THR A 165 -8.84 15.27 18.30
CA THR A 165 -8.43 16.00 19.51
C THR A 165 -9.61 16.72 20.13
#